data_AF-A0A0C4EK86-F1
#
_entry.id   AF-A0A0C4EK86-F1
#
_cell.length_a   1.000
_cell.length_b   1.000
_cell.length_c   1.000
_cell.angle_alpha   90.00
_cell.angle_beta   90.00
_cell.angle_gamma   90.00
#
_symmetry.space_group_name_H-M   'P 1'
#
loop_
_entity.id
_entity.type
_entity.pdbx_description
1 polymer ?
#
loop_
_entity_poly.entity_id
_entity_poly.type
_entity_poly.pdbx_seq_one_letter_code
_entity_poly.pdbx_strand_id
1 'polypeptide(L)'
;MDEHVVRRFNALLLPTLLEVYGASVSYTIRLKALVAVLKIAYFSKAEYLTRTLRPIPLASFLASILANRDQNSLAMYGLQMVDLLLAKLPDDYNFIFRREGVMHEVNRLAESTPSGSHSSIKTRISNVGAGGSRSESHMSATSNLLDEELLQVPSSLGRHGSSSIHPFSSSSTSSSSTSTKDQLIYRARHLKAKWVMAETTASTKAQDILDNIRAVVDALGTVEIADEAKSSLLKLAALFSRENNPVTSEH
;
A
#
# COMPACT_ATOMS: atom_id res chain seq x y z
N MET A 1 24.77 17.46 -5.89
CA MET A 1 23.55 18.26 -5.68
C MET A 1 23.35 18.33 -4.17
N ASP A 2 23.22 19.52 -3.58
CA ASP A 2 23.07 19.67 -2.13
C ASP A 2 21.78 19.00 -1.64
N GLU A 3 21.88 18.17 -0.60
CA GLU A 3 20.74 17.46 0.00
C GLU A 3 19.64 18.45 0.41
N HIS A 4 20.02 19.63 0.88
CA HIS A 4 19.10 20.71 1.26
C HIS A 4 18.29 21.26 0.08
N VAL A 5 18.88 21.35 -1.10
CA VAL A 5 18.20 21.85 -2.30
C VAL A 5 17.15 20.84 -2.77
N VAL A 6 17.51 19.56 -2.84
CA VAL A 6 16.57 18.48 -3.19
C VAL A 6 15.43 18.40 -2.19
N ARG A 7 15.74 18.52 -0.91
CA ARG A 7 14.77 18.57 0.17
C ARG A 7 13.79 19.73 -0.01
N ARG A 8 14.29 20.96 -0.19
CA ARG A 8 13.43 22.12 -0.38
C ARG A 8 12.57 22.01 -1.64
N PHE A 9 13.15 21.50 -2.73
CA PHE A 9 12.45 21.27 -3.98
C PHE A 9 11.30 20.28 -3.82
N ASN A 10 11.55 19.12 -3.20
CA ASN A 10 10.52 18.11 -2.95
C ASN A 10 9.39 18.64 -2.07
N ALA A 11 9.69 19.52 -1.10
CA ALA A 11 8.69 20.09 -0.20
C ALA A 11 7.70 21.02 -0.91
N LEU A 12 8.16 21.70 -1.97
CA LEU A 12 7.31 22.54 -2.81
C LEU A 12 6.61 21.71 -3.90
N LEU A 13 7.30 20.70 -4.43
CA LEU A 13 6.81 19.90 -5.54
C LEU A 13 5.67 18.94 -5.11
N LEU A 14 5.77 18.31 -3.93
CA LEU A 14 4.77 17.34 -3.47
C LEU A 14 3.35 17.91 -3.40
N PRO A 15 3.09 19.05 -2.70
CA PRO A 15 1.77 19.68 -2.70
C PRO A 15 1.31 20.06 -4.11
N THR A 16 2.20 20.66 -4.91
CA THR A 16 1.90 21.08 -6.28
C THR A 16 1.45 19.90 -7.15
N LEU A 17 2.10 18.74 -7.04
CA LEU A 17 1.72 17.55 -7.80
C LEU A 17 0.34 17.01 -7.39
N LEU A 18 0.00 17.07 -6.10
CA LEU A 18 -1.33 16.67 -5.62
C LEU A 18 -2.42 17.65 -6.06
N GLU A 19 -2.13 18.94 -6.10
CA GLU A 19 -3.04 19.94 -6.67
C GLU A 19 -3.26 19.71 -8.18
N VAL A 20 -2.18 19.45 -8.93
CA VAL A 20 -2.27 19.09 -10.36
C VAL A 20 -3.11 17.83 -10.56
N TYR A 21 -2.97 16.84 -9.69
CA TYR A 21 -3.84 15.66 -9.72
C TYR A 21 -5.31 16.05 -9.54
N GLY A 22 -5.63 16.84 -8.50
CA GLY A 22 -6.99 17.22 -8.15
C GLY A 22 -7.66 18.13 -9.19
N ALA A 23 -6.89 18.99 -9.83
CA ALA A 23 -7.38 19.93 -10.84
C ALA A 23 -7.46 19.34 -12.26
N SER A 24 -6.79 18.21 -12.52
CA SER A 24 -6.73 17.62 -13.85
C SER A 24 -7.90 16.67 -14.13
N VAL A 25 -8.56 16.86 -15.28
CA VAL A 25 -9.50 15.86 -15.84
C VAL A 25 -8.80 14.78 -16.67
N SER A 26 -7.54 15.00 -17.05
CA SER A 26 -6.77 14.05 -17.84
C SER A 26 -6.23 12.92 -16.96
N TYR A 27 -6.62 11.68 -17.28
CA TYR A 27 -6.14 10.47 -16.61
C TYR A 27 -4.61 10.37 -16.63
N THR A 28 -3.99 10.64 -17.79
CA THR A 28 -2.53 10.54 -17.95
C THR A 28 -1.78 11.51 -17.05
N ILE A 29 -2.28 12.74 -16.89
CA ILE A 29 -1.67 13.74 -16.00
C ILE A 29 -1.81 13.30 -14.55
N ARG A 30 -3.00 12.85 -14.15
CA ARG A 30 -3.25 12.31 -12.80
C ARG A 30 -2.33 11.14 -12.48
N LEU A 31 -2.17 10.21 -13.41
CA LEU A 31 -1.28 9.06 -13.26
C LEU A 31 0.18 9.48 -13.06
N LYS A 32 0.70 10.35 -13.93
CA LYS A 32 2.09 10.85 -13.84
C LYS A 32 2.33 11.63 -12.55
N ALA A 33 1.38 12.47 -12.14
CA ALA A 33 1.46 13.20 -10.88
C ALA A 33 1.53 12.24 -9.68
N LEU A 34 0.65 11.25 -9.61
CA LEU A 34 0.63 10.26 -8.54
C LEU A 34 1.93 9.44 -8.49
N VAL A 35 2.44 8.98 -9.65
CA VAL A 35 3.72 8.28 -9.75
C VAL A 35 4.88 9.14 -9.28
N ALA A 36 4.88 10.44 -9.61
CA ALA A 36 5.91 11.37 -9.16
C ALA A 36 5.87 11.56 -7.64
N VAL A 37 4.68 11.75 -7.05
CA VAL A 37 4.50 11.82 -5.58
C VAL A 37 5.05 10.55 -4.92
N LEU A 38 4.70 9.37 -5.45
CA LEU A 38 5.17 8.09 -4.94
C LEU A 38 6.70 7.95 -5.02
N LYS A 39 7.31 8.32 -6.15
CA LYS A 39 8.78 8.30 -6.32
C LYS A 39 9.47 9.24 -5.32
N ILE A 40 8.96 10.46 -5.16
CA ILE A 40 9.51 11.41 -4.19
C ILE A 40 9.42 10.83 -2.78
N ALA A 41 8.29 10.26 -2.38
CA ALA A 41 8.11 9.61 -1.08
C ALA A 41 9.06 8.42 -0.90
N TYR A 42 9.25 7.62 -1.94
CA TYR A 42 10.12 6.43 -1.91
C TYR A 42 11.58 6.81 -1.63
N PHE A 43 12.13 7.80 -2.36
CA PHE A 43 13.53 8.21 -2.23
C PHE A 43 13.82 9.17 -1.07
N SER A 44 12.79 9.77 -0.46
CA SER A 44 12.96 10.70 0.67
C SER A 44 13.28 9.98 1.99
N LYS A 45 14.14 10.52 2.85
CA LYS A 45 14.34 9.98 4.22
C LYS A 45 13.06 10.15 5.06
N ALA A 46 12.80 9.21 5.97
CA ALA A 46 11.58 9.18 6.80
C ALA A 46 11.34 10.50 7.56
N GLU A 47 12.34 10.99 8.31
CA GLU A 47 12.26 12.23 9.09
C GLU A 47 11.83 13.45 8.27
N TYR A 48 12.34 13.55 7.04
CA TYR A 48 11.99 14.64 6.12
C TYR A 48 10.60 14.45 5.53
N LEU A 49 10.26 13.21 5.17
CA LEU A 49 8.97 12.88 4.59
C LEU A 49 7.83 13.16 5.57
N THR A 50 7.98 12.82 6.86
CA THR A 50 6.99 13.17 7.92
C THR A 50 6.70 14.66 7.94
N ARG A 51 7.73 15.50 7.98
CA ARG A 51 7.56 16.98 8.02
C ARG A 51 6.86 17.52 6.77
N THR A 52 7.14 16.91 5.62
CA THR A 52 6.61 17.36 4.33
C THR A 52 5.16 16.93 4.10
N LEU A 53 4.81 15.72 4.54
CA LEU A 53 3.47 15.16 4.34
C LEU A 53 2.50 15.57 5.44
N ARG A 54 2.96 15.96 6.64
CA ARG A 54 2.11 16.40 7.75
C ARG A 54 1.01 17.41 7.39
N PRO A 55 1.27 18.48 6.61
CA PRO A 55 0.22 19.43 6.23
C PRO A 55 -0.72 18.92 5.13
N ILE A 56 -0.43 17.77 4.52
CA ILE A 56 -1.15 17.24 3.37
C ILE A 56 -2.15 16.18 3.86
N PRO A 57 -3.44 16.25 3.52
CA PRO A 57 -4.43 15.23 3.86
C PRO A 57 -4.29 13.98 2.97
N LEU A 58 -3.10 13.40 2.93
CA LEU A 58 -2.73 12.33 2.00
C LEU A 58 -3.53 11.05 2.25
N ALA A 59 -3.89 10.76 3.50
CA ALA A 59 -4.70 9.60 3.86
C ALA A 59 -6.10 9.63 3.22
N SER A 60 -6.85 10.72 3.40
CA SER A 60 -8.18 10.89 2.79
C SER A 60 -8.09 10.90 1.27
N PHE A 61 -7.04 11.50 0.72
CA PHE A 61 -6.76 11.46 -0.72
C PHE A 61 -6.57 10.03 -1.24
N LEU A 62 -5.75 9.21 -0.57
CA LEU A 62 -5.56 7.81 -0.95
C LEU A 62 -6.84 6.98 -0.80
N ALA A 63 -7.64 7.22 0.24
CA ALA A 63 -8.94 6.58 0.40
C ALA A 63 -9.84 6.87 -0.82
N SER A 64 -9.88 8.12 -1.30
CA SER A 64 -10.65 8.49 -2.48
C SER A 64 -10.19 7.79 -3.77
N ILE A 65 -8.88 7.58 -3.93
CA ILE A 65 -8.32 6.86 -5.07
C ILE A 65 -8.72 5.39 -5.03
N LEU A 66 -8.56 4.75 -3.88
CA LEU A 66 -8.90 3.33 -3.69
C LEU A 66 -10.41 3.09 -3.77
N ALA A 67 -11.23 4.09 -3.44
CA ALA A 67 -12.68 4.05 -3.57
C ALA A 67 -13.12 3.95 -5.04
N ASN A 68 -12.34 4.51 -5.98
CA ASN A 68 -12.68 4.53 -7.40
C ASN A 68 -12.42 3.19 -8.09
N ARG A 69 -13.49 2.50 -8.49
CA ARG A 69 -13.45 1.13 -9.05
C ARG A 69 -13.04 1.05 -10.51
N ASP A 70 -13.07 2.16 -11.22
CA ASP A 70 -12.85 2.20 -12.67
C ASP A 70 -11.38 2.50 -13.03
N GLN A 71 -10.60 2.97 -12.05
CA GLN A 71 -9.24 3.45 -12.27
C GLN A 71 -8.18 2.51 -11.65
N ASN A 72 -8.11 1.26 -12.14
CA ASN A 72 -7.27 0.22 -11.56
C ASN A 72 -5.78 0.60 -11.43
N SER A 73 -5.18 1.28 -12.43
CA SER A 73 -3.76 1.66 -12.32
C SER A 73 -3.53 2.78 -11.30
N LEU A 74 -4.48 3.71 -11.14
CA LEU A 74 -4.41 4.71 -10.06
C LEU A 74 -4.56 4.06 -8.69
N ALA A 75 -5.49 3.10 -8.54
CA ALA A 75 -5.63 2.31 -7.33
C ALA A 75 -4.37 1.49 -7.02
N MET A 76 -3.68 0.97 -8.05
CA MET A 76 -2.40 0.26 -7.87
C MET A 76 -1.33 1.15 -7.25
N TYR A 77 -1.14 2.36 -7.78
CA TYR A 77 -0.17 3.32 -7.20
C TYR A 77 -0.62 3.85 -5.84
N GLY A 78 -1.93 4.02 -5.62
CA GLY A 78 -2.49 4.34 -4.31
C GLY A 78 -2.14 3.27 -3.28
N LEU A 79 -2.32 1.99 -3.63
CA LEU A 79 -2.01 0.85 -2.77
C LEU A 79 -0.50 0.75 -2.48
N GLN A 80 0.35 1.02 -3.47
CA GLN A 80 1.79 1.08 -3.28
C GLN A 80 2.21 2.24 -2.37
N MET A 81 1.54 3.39 -2.45
CA MET A 81 1.75 4.51 -1.53
C MET A 81 1.34 4.14 -0.11
N VAL A 82 0.18 3.50 0.08
CA VAL A 82 -0.25 3.01 1.40
C VAL A 82 0.79 2.08 2.01
N ASP A 83 1.29 1.11 1.22
CA ASP A 83 2.29 0.17 1.70
C ASP A 83 3.61 0.87 2.09
N LEU A 84 4.06 1.79 1.25
CA LEU A 84 5.26 2.58 1.49
C LEU A 84 5.16 3.40 2.78
N LEU A 85 4.02 4.06 2.99
CA LEU A 85 3.82 4.94 4.15
C LEU A 85 3.71 4.14 5.44
N LEU A 86 3.01 3.01 5.45
CA LEU A 86 2.98 2.13 6.62
C LEU A 86 4.37 1.54 6.91
N ALA A 87 5.17 1.24 5.89
CA ALA A 87 6.53 0.73 6.07
C ALA A 87 7.52 1.79 6.58
N LYS A 88 7.42 3.04 6.09
CA LYS A 88 8.39 4.10 6.42
C LYS A 88 7.98 4.96 7.59
N LEU A 89 6.68 5.22 7.74
CA LEU A 89 6.09 6.16 8.69
C LEU A 89 4.94 5.47 9.46
N PRO A 90 5.19 4.32 10.13
CA PRO A 90 4.13 3.56 10.78
C PRO A 90 3.39 4.38 11.85
N ASP A 91 4.11 5.18 12.64
CA ASP A 91 3.52 5.91 13.76
C ASP A 91 2.56 7.02 13.29
N ASP A 92 2.91 7.71 12.20
CA ASP A 92 2.06 8.74 11.59
C ASP A 92 0.83 8.13 10.89
N TYR A 93 1.00 6.97 10.22
CA TYR A 93 0.00 6.50 9.25
C TYR A 93 -0.89 5.33 9.72
N ASN A 94 -0.49 4.52 10.71
CA ASN A 94 -1.30 3.38 11.16
C ASN A 94 -2.67 3.80 11.70
N PHE A 95 -2.72 4.87 12.50
CA PHE A 95 -3.98 5.35 13.07
C PHE A 95 -4.82 6.11 12.04
N ILE A 96 -4.21 7.06 11.33
CA ILE A 96 -4.94 7.91 10.38
C ILE A 96 -5.49 7.12 9.19
N PHE A 97 -4.81 6.08 8.69
CA PHE A 97 -5.34 5.23 7.63
C PHE A 97 -6.57 4.43 8.05
N ARG A 98 -6.70 4.09 9.34
CA ARG A 98 -7.93 3.50 9.87
C ARG A 98 -9.04 4.54 9.95
N ARG A 99 -8.72 5.73 10.50
CA ARG A 99 -9.66 6.83 10.67
C ARG A 99 -10.25 7.33 9.34
N GLU A 100 -9.42 7.49 8.33
CA GLU A 100 -9.81 7.98 6.99
C GLU A 100 -10.38 6.87 6.08
N GLY A 101 -10.52 5.63 6.59
CA GLY A 101 -11.11 4.51 5.84
C GLY A 101 -10.19 3.88 4.79
N VAL A 102 -8.90 4.23 4.71
CA VAL A 102 -7.94 3.63 3.77
C VAL A 102 -7.87 2.11 3.97
N MET A 103 -7.81 1.65 5.23
CA MET A 103 -7.75 0.21 5.51
C MET A 103 -9.05 -0.52 5.14
N HIS A 104 -10.20 0.16 5.24
CA HIS A 104 -11.47 -0.38 4.77
C HIS A 104 -11.45 -0.59 3.25
N GLU A 105 -10.93 0.39 2.52
CA GLU A 105 -10.78 0.33 1.06
C GLU A 105 -9.83 -0.79 0.61
N VAL A 106 -8.69 -0.96 1.29
CA VAL A 106 -7.78 -2.09 1.07
C VAL A 106 -8.49 -3.41 1.32
N ASN A 107 -9.28 -3.51 2.40
CA ASN A 107 -10.01 -4.72 2.73
C ASN A 107 -11.01 -5.10 1.63
N ARG A 108 -11.79 -4.13 1.16
CA ARG A 108 -12.75 -4.31 0.07
C ARG A 108 -12.08 -4.78 -1.22
N LEU A 109 -10.92 -4.22 -1.57
CA LEU A 109 -10.14 -4.67 -2.72
C LEU A 109 -9.64 -6.11 -2.54
N ALA A 110 -9.21 -6.48 -1.33
CA ALA A 110 -8.74 -7.83 -1.03
C ALA A 110 -9.86 -8.88 -1.13
N GLU A 111 -11.09 -8.52 -0.75
CA GLU A 111 -12.28 -9.38 -0.79
C GLU A 111 -12.90 -9.49 -2.19
N SER A 112 -12.48 -8.66 -3.13
CA SER A 112 -12.97 -8.72 -4.50
C SER A 112 -12.56 -10.03 -5.20
N THR A 113 -13.44 -10.53 -6.06
CA THR A 113 -13.19 -11.75 -6.85
C THR A 113 -12.37 -11.44 -8.10
N PRO A 114 -11.26 -12.15 -8.35
CA PRO A 114 -10.53 -12.07 -9.61
C PRO A 114 -11.45 -12.44 -10.78
N SER A 115 -11.24 -11.84 -11.95
CA SER A 115 -12.11 -11.98 -13.14
C SER A 115 -12.21 -13.42 -13.69
N GLY A 116 -11.43 -14.37 -13.17
CA GLY A 116 -11.48 -15.80 -13.54
C GLY A 116 -12.26 -16.73 -12.60
N SER A 117 -12.87 -16.22 -11.52
CA SER A 117 -13.52 -17.08 -10.49
C SER A 117 -15.02 -17.34 -10.71
N HIS A 118 -15.59 -17.04 -11.88
CA HIS A 118 -16.92 -17.53 -12.23
C HIS A 118 -16.79 -18.86 -12.97
N SER A 119 -16.53 -19.95 -12.24
CA SER A 119 -16.92 -21.27 -12.73
C SER A 119 -18.45 -21.25 -12.82
N SER A 120 -18.96 -20.98 -14.01
CA SER A 120 -20.34 -21.25 -14.34
C SER A 120 -20.57 -22.75 -14.14
N ILE A 121 -21.02 -23.16 -12.96
CA ILE A 121 -21.75 -24.43 -12.80
C ILE A 121 -23.09 -24.22 -13.50
N LYS A 122 -23.05 -24.24 -14.84
CA LYS A 122 -24.22 -24.42 -15.68
C LYS A 122 -24.23 -25.90 -16.01
N THR A 123 -25.00 -26.65 -15.23
CA THR A 123 -25.47 -27.99 -15.58
C THR A 123 -26.07 -27.92 -16.99
N ARG A 124 -25.30 -28.34 -18.00
CA ARG A 124 -25.74 -28.35 -19.39
C ARG A 124 -26.18 -29.78 -19.72
N ILE A 125 -27.45 -30.04 -19.44
CA ILE A 125 -28.18 -31.13 -20.11
C ILE A 125 -28.25 -30.74 -21.59
N SER A 126 -27.96 -31.72 -22.44
CA SER A 126 -27.88 -31.75 -23.90
C SER A 126 -28.95 -30.95 -24.66
N ASN A 127 -28.55 -30.27 -25.74
CA ASN A 127 -29.14 -30.52 -27.06
C ASN A 127 -28.29 -29.97 -28.22
N VAL A 128 -28.30 -30.72 -29.32
CA VAL A 128 -27.66 -30.50 -30.62
C VAL A 128 -28.32 -29.36 -31.41
N GLY A 129 -27.54 -28.64 -32.22
CA GLY A 129 -28.08 -27.73 -33.25
C GLY A 129 -26.99 -26.94 -33.99
N ALA A 130 -26.82 -27.24 -35.28
CA ALA A 130 -25.87 -26.63 -36.22
C ALA A 130 -26.28 -25.21 -36.69
N GLY A 131 -25.34 -24.48 -37.29
CA GLY A 131 -25.62 -23.31 -38.15
C GLY A 131 -24.90 -22.03 -37.72
N GLY A 132 -23.98 -21.53 -38.56
CA GLY A 132 -23.08 -20.42 -38.22
C GLY A 132 -23.54 -19.02 -38.63
N SER A 133 -22.69 -18.03 -38.35
CA SER A 133 -22.42 -16.87 -39.22
C SER A 133 -21.31 -15.99 -38.68
N ARG A 134 -20.61 -15.38 -39.64
CA ARG A 134 -19.53 -14.39 -39.51
C ARG A 134 -20.09 -13.03 -39.07
N SER A 135 -19.30 -12.25 -38.33
CA SER A 135 -19.15 -10.80 -38.56
C SER A 135 -17.99 -10.21 -37.76
N GLU A 136 -17.21 -9.41 -38.46
CA GLU A 136 -16.10 -8.59 -38.00
C GLU A 136 -16.60 -7.35 -37.24
N SER A 137 -15.83 -6.86 -36.27
CA SER A 137 -15.53 -5.43 -36.14
C SER A 137 -14.50 -5.15 -35.02
N HIS A 138 -13.37 -4.59 -35.47
CA HIS A 138 -12.51 -3.60 -34.80
C HIS A 138 -13.33 -2.57 -33.97
N MET A 139 -12.89 -1.92 -32.87
CA MET A 139 -11.61 -1.30 -32.49
C MET A 139 -11.55 -1.12 -30.96
N SER A 140 -10.36 -1.28 -30.36
CA SER A 140 -9.76 -0.39 -29.32
C SER A 140 -8.67 -1.13 -28.56
N ALA A 141 -7.45 -1.10 -29.09
CA ALA A 141 -6.25 -1.55 -28.39
C ALA A 141 -5.17 -0.49 -28.52
N THR A 142 -5.34 0.64 -27.82
CA THR A 142 -4.28 1.67 -27.70
C THR A 142 -4.00 2.08 -26.26
N SER A 143 -4.72 1.54 -25.27
CA SER A 143 -4.57 1.95 -23.87
C SER A 143 -3.45 1.23 -23.10
N ASN A 144 -2.86 0.16 -23.65
CA ASN A 144 -1.95 -0.72 -22.88
C ASN A 144 -0.45 -0.45 -23.10
N LEU A 145 -0.05 0.44 -24.01
CA LEU A 145 1.37 0.66 -24.33
C LEU A 145 2.12 1.51 -23.29
N LEU A 146 1.39 2.18 -22.40
CA LEU A 146 1.97 3.08 -21.38
C LEU A 146 2.06 2.46 -19.98
N ASP A 147 1.53 1.25 -19.79
CA ASP A 147 1.63 0.49 -18.53
C ASP A 147 2.95 -0.30 -18.43
N GLU A 148 3.54 -0.77 -19.55
CA GLU A 148 4.77 -1.58 -19.53
C GLU A 148 6.06 -0.76 -19.27
N GLU A 149 6.15 0.48 -19.78
CA GLU A 149 7.38 1.28 -19.67
C GLU A 149 7.66 1.78 -18.24
N LEU A 150 6.63 1.90 -17.40
CA LEU A 150 6.77 2.38 -16.01
C LEU A 150 6.94 1.26 -14.97
N LEU A 151 6.71 -0.01 -15.35
CA LEU A 151 6.85 -1.18 -14.49
C LEU A 151 8.25 -1.81 -14.55
N GLN A 152 9.07 -1.47 -15.54
CA GLN A 152 10.43 -2.02 -15.69
C GLN A 152 11.49 -1.14 -14.99
N VAL A 153 12.08 -1.72 -13.94
CA VAL A 153 13.32 -1.24 -13.32
C VAL A 153 14.47 -1.55 -14.30
N PRO A 154 15.33 -0.58 -14.67
CA PRO A 154 16.42 -0.86 -15.58
C PRO A 154 17.52 -1.65 -14.88
N SER A 155 17.55 -2.96 -15.10
CA SER A 155 18.73 -3.80 -14.87
C SER A 155 19.62 -3.71 -16.12
N SER A 156 20.57 -2.77 -16.16
CA SER A 156 21.60 -2.79 -17.21
C SER A 156 23.00 -2.65 -16.63
N LEU A 157 23.85 -3.66 -16.87
CA LEU A 157 25.27 -3.51 -17.14
C LEU A 157 25.63 -4.44 -18.34
N GLY A 158 26.43 -3.91 -19.28
CA GLY A 158 26.79 -4.31 -20.67
C GLY A 158 26.84 -5.80 -21.07
N ARG A 159 26.40 -6.20 -22.30
CA ARG A 159 27.01 -6.02 -23.66
C ARG A 159 28.38 -6.73 -23.76
N HIS A 160 28.65 -7.69 -24.65
CA HIS A 160 28.82 -7.57 -26.11
C HIS A 160 28.74 -8.94 -26.84
N GLY A 161 28.26 -8.95 -28.09
CA GLY A 161 28.41 -10.08 -29.04
C GLY A 161 27.47 -9.98 -30.25
N SER A 162 28.00 -10.13 -31.46
CA SER A 162 27.37 -9.81 -32.75
C SER A 162 26.56 -10.96 -33.39
N SER A 163 25.72 -10.60 -34.37
CA SER A 163 25.13 -11.39 -35.47
C SER A 163 24.21 -12.58 -35.18
N SER A 164 22.92 -12.44 -35.54
CA SER A 164 22.27 -13.19 -36.64
C SER A 164 20.75 -13.01 -36.60
N ILE A 165 20.16 -12.69 -37.75
CA ILE A 165 18.72 -12.58 -37.97
C ILE A 165 18.15 -14.00 -38.01
N HIS A 166 17.37 -14.38 -36.99
CA HIS A 166 16.47 -15.53 -37.03
C HIS A 166 15.06 -15.05 -36.63
N PRO A 167 13.99 -15.48 -37.32
CA PRO A 167 12.65 -15.22 -36.86
C PRO A 167 12.39 -16.14 -35.67
N PHE A 168 12.47 -15.60 -34.46
CA PHE A 168 12.16 -16.34 -33.25
C PHE A 168 10.67 -16.60 -33.24
N SER A 169 10.29 -17.87 -33.43
CA SER A 169 9.02 -18.41 -32.98
C SER A 169 8.79 -17.90 -31.56
N SER A 170 7.74 -17.11 -31.36
CA SER A 170 7.25 -16.73 -30.06
C SER A 170 6.92 -18.01 -29.31
N SER A 171 7.83 -18.47 -28.46
CA SER A 171 7.49 -19.34 -27.37
C SER A 171 6.44 -18.60 -26.57
N SER A 172 5.20 -19.04 -26.71
CA SER A 172 4.11 -18.64 -25.83
C SER A 172 4.52 -19.06 -24.43
N THR A 173 5.24 -18.20 -23.73
CA THR A 173 5.22 -18.21 -22.29
C THR A 173 3.76 -18.04 -21.95
N SER A 174 3.16 -19.08 -21.38
CA SER A 174 1.86 -19.02 -20.74
C SER A 174 1.98 -18.09 -19.54
N SER A 175 2.14 -16.80 -19.80
CA SER A 175 1.80 -15.74 -18.88
C SER A 175 0.29 -15.77 -18.83
N SER A 176 -0.25 -16.38 -17.80
CA SER A 176 -1.61 -16.07 -17.37
C SER A 176 -1.67 -14.55 -17.31
N SER A 177 -2.35 -13.93 -18.27
CA SER A 177 -2.52 -12.49 -18.35
C SER A 177 -3.44 -12.07 -17.20
N THR A 178 -2.89 -12.06 -15.99
CA THR A 178 -3.57 -11.55 -14.81
C THR A 178 -3.90 -10.11 -15.13
N SER A 179 -5.20 -9.83 -15.24
CA SER A 179 -5.69 -8.47 -15.50
C SER A 179 -5.09 -7.53 -14.46
N THR A 180 -4.82 -6.27 -14.80
CA THR A 180 -4.36 -5.25 -13.83
C THR A 180 -5.25 -5.24 -12.58
N LYS A 181 -6.55 -5.54 -12.75
CA LYS A 181 -7.51 -5.73 -11.68
C LYS A 181 -7.20 -6.94 -10.79
N ASP A 182 -6.83 -8.08 -11.37
CA ASP A 182 -6.45 -9.28 -10.60
C ASP A 182 -5.16 -9.03 -9.81
N GLN A 183 -4.18 -8.37 -10.43
CA GLN A 183 -2.93 -7.97 -9.75
C GLN A 183 -3.20 -7.03 -8.58
N LEU A 184 -4.13 -6.07 -8.76
CA LEU A 184 -4.54 -5.15 -7.70
C LEU A 184 -5.14 -5.92 -6.51
N ILE A 185 -6.02 -6.88 -6.78
CA ILE A 185 -6.64 -7.74 -5.75
C ILE A 185 -5.57 -8.53 -5.01
N TYR A 186 -4.64 -9.17 -5.71
CA TYR A 186 -3.57 -9.94 -5.08
C TYR A 186 -2.66 -9.08 -4.20
N ARG A 187 -2.29 -7.87 -4.67
CA ARG A 187 -1.54 -6.93 -3.84
C ARG A 187 -2.33 -6.49 -2.61
N ALA A 188 -3.62 -6.22 -2.74
CA ALA A 188 -4.46 -5.81 -1.61
C ALA A 188 -4.54 -6.93 -0.55
N ARG A 189 -4.66 -8.19 -0.98
CA ARG A 189 -4.63 -9.35 -0.07
C ARG A 189 -3.29 -9.48 0.65
N HIS A 190 -2.19 -9.35 -0.08
CA HIS A 190 -0.85 -9.41 0.51
C HIS A 190 -0.65 -8.27 1.52
N LEU A 191 -1.06 -7.06 1.16
CA LEU A 191 -1.00 -5.90 2.04
C LEU A 191 -1.83 -6.13 3.32
N LYS A 192 -3.08 -6.56 3.18
CA LYS A 192 -3.95 -6.91 4.31
C LYS A 192 -3.29 -7.95 5.21
N ALA A 193 -2.78 -9.05 4.65
CA ALA A 193 -2.13 -10.10 5.42
C ALA A 193 -0.90 -9.59 6.18
N LYS A 194 -0.05 -8.80 5.52
CA LYS A 194 1.17 -8.22 6.11
C LYS A 194 0.85 -7.35 7.33
N TRP A 195 -0.15 -6.49 7.22
CA TRP A 195 -0.50 -5.54 8.29
C TRP A 195 -1.39 -6.13 9.37
N VAL A 196 -2.20 -7.17 9.07
CA VAL A 196 -2.90 -7.94 10.11
C VAL A 196 -1.91 -8.64 11.03
N MET A 197 -0.84 -9.23 10.48
CA MET A 197 0.19 -9.90 11.31
C MET A 197 0.96 -8.89 12.17
N ALA A 198 1.26 -7.72 11.62
CA ALA A 198 1.89 -6.62 12.37
C ALA A 198 0.98 -6.12 13.51
N GLU A 199 -0.31 -5.95 13.25
CA GLU A 199 -1.29 -5.52 14.24
C GLU A 199 -1.45 -6.55 15.37
N THR A 200 -1.59 -7.84 15.05
CA THR A 200 -1.65 -8.90 16.08
C THR A 200 -0.42 -8.87 16.97
N THR A 201 0.77 -8.69 16.38
CA THR A 201 2.02 -8.60 17.13
C THR A 201 2.03 -7.38 18.07
N ALA A 202 1.59 -6.21 17.58
CA ALA A 202 1.48 -4.99 18.38
C ALA A 202 0.44 -5.14 19.50
N SER A 203 -0.72 -5.73 19.20
CA SER A 203 -1.79 -5.98 20.16
C SER A 203 -1.36 -6.95 21.25
N THR A 204 -0.68 -8.05 20.91
CA THR A 204 -0.13 -8.99 21.91
C THR A 204 0.89 -8.29 22.80
N LYS A 205 1.80 -7.50 22.22
CA LYS A 205 2.78 -6.73 22.99
C LYS A 205 2.12 -5.72 23.94
N ALA A 206 1.05 -5.06 23.48
CA ALA A 206 0.28 -4.14 24.32
C ALA A 206 -0.42 -4.89 25.47
N GLN A 207 -0.99 -6.07 25.20
CA GLN A 207 -1.60 -6.91 26.23
C GLN A 207 -0.59 -7.35 27.29
N ASP A 208 0.61 -7.79 26.88
CA ASP A 208 1.68 -8.18 27.81
C ASP A 208 2.10 -7.01 28.73
N ILE A 209 2.12 -5.78 28.18
CA ILE A 209 2.41 -4.58 28.98
C ILE A 209 1.30 -4.31 29.99
N LEU A 210 0.03 -4.43 29.58
CA LEU A 210 -1.11 -4.24 30.48
C LEU A 210 -1.16 -5.30 31.58
N ASP A 211 -0.85 -6.55 31.25
CA ASP A 211 -0.78 -7.65 32.22
C ASP A 211 0.35 -7.43 33.22
N ASN A 212 1.51 -6.92 32.77
CA ASN A 212 2.61 -6.54 33.65
C ASN A 212 2.23 -5.36 34.58
N ILE A 213 1.58 -4.32 34.05
CA ILE A 213 1.08 -3.21 34.86
C ILE A 213 0.12 -3.73 35.93
N ARG A 214 -0.82 -4.61 35.54
CA ARG A 214 -1.77 -5.23 36.46
C ARG A 214 -1.06 -6.00 37.57
N ALA A 215 -0.08 -6.83 37.23
CA ALA A 215 0.70 -7.59 38.21
C ALA A 215 1.44 -6.70 39.21
N VAL A 216 2.03 -5.59 38.74
CA VAL A 216 2.71 -4.62 39.63
C VAL A 216 1.72 -3.89 40.54
N VAL A 217 0.53 -3.53 40.02
CA VAL A 217 -0.54 -2.91 40.82
C VAL A 217 -1.10 -3.87 41.86
N ASP A 218 -1.33 -5.13 41.49
CA ASP A 218 -1.81 -6.17 42.42
C ASP A 218 -0.77 -6.41 43.53
N ALA A 219 0.52 -6.47 43.18
CA ALA A 219 1.60 -6.58 44.16
C ALA A 219 1.61 -5.38 45.12
N LEU A 220 1.47 -4.15 44.61
CA LEU A 220 1.35 -2.94 45.44
C LEU A 220 0.15 -3.00 46.40
N GLY A 221 -0.96 -3.61 46.00
CA GLY A 221 -2.14 -3.79 46.85
C GLY A 221 -1.92 -4.74 48.04
N THR A 222 -0.90 -5.60 47.98
CA THR A 222 -0.58 -6.61 49.01
C THR A 222 0.63 -6.26 49.88
N VAL A 223 1.34 -5.18 49.57
CA VAL A 223 2.61 -4.85 50.22
C VAL A 223 2.40 -4.10 51.53
N GLU A 224 2.95 -4.64 52.62
CA GLU A 224 2.97 -4.01 53.95
C GLU A 224 4.29 -3.26 54.22
N ILE A 225 5.33 -3.50 53.41
CA ILE A 225 6.70 -2.98 53.61
C ILE A 225 6.99 -1.82 52.65
N ALA A 226 7.40 -0.67 53.20
CA ALA A 226 7.61 0.57 52.44
C ALA A 226 8.67 0.46 51.32
N ASP A 227 9.76 -0.29 51.54
CA ASP A 227 10.82 -0.46 50.54
C ASP A 227 10.37 -1.31 49.34
N GLU A 228 9.50 -2.29 49.58
CA GLU A 228 8.93 -3.13 48.53
C GLU A 228 7.90 -2.34 47.70
N ALA A 229 7.11 -1.48 48.36
CA ALA A 229 6.19 -0.57 47.68
C ALA A 229 6.94 0.40 46.78
N LYS A 230 8.05 0.97 47.29
CA LYS A 230 8.91 1.87 46.52
C LYS A 230 9.54 1.17 45.30
N SER A 231 10.00 -0.07 45.45
CA SER A 231 10.54 -0.88 44.36
C SER A 231 9.50 -1.14 43.26
N SER A 232 8.28 -1.51 43.63
CA SER A 232 7.17 -1.73 42.69
C SER A 232 6.73 -0.44 41.99
N LEU A 233 6.71 0.70 42.70
CA LEU A 233 6.39 2.00 42.12
C LEU A 233 7.46 2.48 41.12
N LEU A 234 8.74 2.17 41.37
CA LEU A 234 9.83 2.41 40.42
C LEU A 234 9.71 1.54 39.16
N LYS A 235 9.32 0.26 39.30
CA LYS A 235 9.04 -0.61 38.14
C LYS A 235 7.90 -0.06 37.30
N LEU A 236 6.83 0.41 37.94
CA LEU A 236 5.69 1.02 37.27
C LEU A 236 6.11 2.31 36.55
N ALA A 237 6.82 3.22 37.23
CA ALA A 237 7.35 4.44 36.61
C ALA A 237 8.23 4.14 35.39
N ALA A 238 9.09 3.12 35.46
CA ALA A 238 9.93 2.72 34.33
C ALA A 238 9.14 2.21 33.12
N LEU A 239 7.95 1.62 33.32
CA LEU A 239 7.07 1.20 32.21
C LEU A 239 6.45 2.40 31.48
N PHE A 240 6.13 3.48 32.20
CA PHE A 240 5.54 4.70 31.63
C PHE A 240 6.59 5.66 31.04
N SER A 241 7.84 5.62 31.49
CA SER A 241 8.94 6.45 30.96
C SER A 241 9.52 5.97 29.63
N ARG A 242 9.00 4.89 29.03
CA ARG A 242 9.49 4.35 27.74
C ARG A 242 8.90 5.13 26.56
N GLU A 243 9.73 5.96 25.94
CA GLU A 243 9.40 6.88 24.84
C GLU A 243 8.87 6.22 23.55
N ASN A 244 9.03 4.90 23.37
CA ASN A 244 8.57 4.15 22.18
C ASN A 244 7.53 3.05 22.50
N ASN A 245 6.57 3.35 23.37
CA ASN A 245 5.50 2.41 23.70
C ASN A 245 4.25 2.62 22.81
N PRO A 246 3.61 1.53 22.33
CA PRO A 246 2.38 1.61 21.52
C PRO A 246 1.16 2.18 22.29
N VAL A 247 1.28 2.37 23.60
CA VAL A 247 0.26 3.00 24.47
C VAL A 247 0.41 4.52 24.57
N THR A 248 1.49 5.10 24.05
CA THR A 248 1.69 6.55 23.98
C THR A 248 1.17 7.04 22.64
N SER A 249 -0.15 7.19 22.54
CA SER A 249 -0.70 8.11 21.53
C SER A 249 -0.41 9.52 22.03
N GLU A 250 0.67 10.14 21.54
CA GLU A 250 0.83 11.58 21.71
C GLU A 250 -0.35 12.28 21.02
N HIS A 251 -1.02 13.11 21.81
CA HIS A 251 -2.27 13.77 21.49
C HIS A 251 -2.03 15.16 20.91
#